data_AF-J8FPV9-F1
#
_entry.id   AF-J8FPV9-F1
#
_cell.length_a   1.000
_cell.length_b   1.000
_cell.length_c   1.000
_cell.angle_alpha   90.00
_cell.angle_beta   90.00
_cell.angle_gamma   90.00
#
_symmetry.space_group_name_H-M   'P 1'
#
loop_
_entity.id
_entity.type
_entity.pdbx_description
1 polymer ?
#
loop_
_entity_poly.entity_id
_entity_poly.type
_entity_poly.pdbx_seq_one_letter_code
_entity_poly.pdbx_strand_id
1 'polypeptide(L)'
;MGNEYKVHTIKEEVIIEANHNPNGTVKYHVCYGDVDWERNGENLRPAVFILMSYNGKKSYTTPAHLTLNSEGITDFEKVYEALTYLKMKYLMNKKYDVEVYNEAVTVE
;
A
#
# COMPACT_ATOMS: atom_id res chain seq x y z
N MET A 1 24.70 8.99 1.75
CA MET A 1 23.24 8.88 1.49
C MET A 1 22.95 7.41 1.26
N GLY A 2 22.39 6.71 2.24
CA GLY A 2 22.05 5.30 2.07
C GLY A 2 20.92 5.20 1.05
N ASN A 3 21.09 4.37 0.02
CA ASN A 3 19.96 3.99 -0.84
C ASN A 3 18.84 3.49 0.08
N GLU A 4 17.69 4.16 0.09
CA GLU A 4 16.49 3.59 0.69
C GLU A 4 16.15 2.35 -0.15
N TYR A 5 16.72 1.20 0.21
CA TYR A 5 16.56 -0.04 -0.54
C TYR A 5 15.09 -0.45 -0.50
N LYS A 6 14.43 -0.26 -1.64
CA LYS A 6 13.05 -0.70 -1.85
C LYS A 6 13.08 -2.19 -2.12
N VAL A 7 12.49 -2.95 -1.20
CA VAL A 7 12.34 -4.41 -1.33
C VAL A 7 11.06 -4.78 -2.06
N HIS A 8 10.38 -3.84 -2.72
CA HIS A 8 9.07 -4.09 -3.28
C HIS A 8 8.78 -3.28 -4.54
N THR A 9 7.97 -3.88 -5.40
CA THR A 9 7.38 -3.25 -6.58
C THR A 9 5.89 -3.09 -6.34
N ILE A 10 5.37 -1.85 -6.40
CA ILE A 10 3.95 -1.56 -6.18
C ILE A 10 3.21 -1.77 -7.52
N LYS A 11 2.21 -2.66 -7.53
CA LYS A 11 1.32 -2.92 -8.67
C LYS A 11 -0.01 -2.19 -8.54
N GLU A 12 -0.52 -2.07 -7.32
CA GLU A 12 -1.72 -1.32 -6.98
C GLU A 12 -1.57 -0.64 -5.62
N GLU A 13 -2.18 0.53 -5.46
CA GLU A 13 -2.06 1.37 -4.26
C GLU A 13 -3.40 2.03 -3.95
N VAL A 14 -3.84 1.89 -2.69
CA VAL A 14 -4.94 2.65 -2.11
C VAL A 14 -4.36 3.68 -1.14
N ILE A 15 -4.65 4.96 -1.38
CA ILE A 15 -4.13 6.08 -0.59
C ILE A 15 -5.20 6.53 0.41
N ILE A 16 -4.82 6.62 1.68
CA ILE A 16 -5.72 6.96 2.79
C ILE A 16 -5.13 8.12 3.58
N GLU A 17 -5.93 9.13 3.84
CA GLU A 17 -5.52 10.26 4.69
C GLU A 17 -5.53 9.86 6.18
N ALA A 18 -4.49 10.29 6.89
CA ALA A 18 -4.34 9.99 8.31
C ALA A 18 -5.12 10.98 9.18
N ASN A 19 -5.89 10.47 10.14
CA ASN A 19 -6.71 11.28 11.05
C ASN A 19 -5.84 12.18 11.94
N HIS A 20 -4.67 11.70 12.35
CA HIS A 20 -3.75 12.43 13.23
C HIS A 20 -3.02 13.58 12.52
N ASN A 21 -3.36 13.86 11.25
CA ASN A 21 -2.77 14.91 10.46
C ASN A 21 -3.82 15.61 9.59
N PRO A 22 -4.53 16.62 10.12
CA PRO A 22 -5.68 17.23 9.46
C PRO A 22 -5.34 18.05 8.20
N ASN A 23 -4.06 18.31 7.91
CA ASN A 23 -3.64 19.01 6.71
C ASN A 23 -3.39 18.07 5.51
N GLY A 24 -3.66 16.76 5.65
CA GLY A 24 -3.58 15.77 4.57
C GLY A 24 -2.16 15.49 4.07
N THR A 25 -1.13 15.96 4.78
CA THR A 25 0.28 15.78 4.39
C THR A 25 0.83 14.41 4.77
N VAL A 26 0.13 13.70 5.66
CA VAL A 26 0.44 12.36 6.10
C VAL A 26 -0.60 11.38 5.57
N LYS A 27 -0.14 10.40 4.80
CA LYS A 27 -1.00 9.42 4.14
C LYS A 27 -0.50 8.00 4.36
N TYR A 28 -1.41 7.08 4.58
CA TYR A 28 -1.14 5.66 4.46
C TYR A 28 -1.25 5.25 2.99
N HIS A 29 -0.37 4.36 2.60
CA HIS A 29 -0.33 3.75 1.27
C HIS A 29 -0.48 2.26 1.48
N VAL A 30 -1.68 1.74 1.22
CA VAL A 30 -1.98 0.32 1.30
C VAL A 30 -1.73 -0.25 -0.09
N CYS A 31 -0.68 -1.05 -0.22
CA CYS A 31 -0.14 -1.47 -1.49
C CYS A 31 -0.33 -2.97 -1.70
N TYR A 32 -0.55 -3.36 -2.94
CA TYR A 32 -0.32 -4.71 -3.42
C TYR A 32 0.84 -4.71 -4.40
N GLY A 33 1.70 -5.72 -4.31
CA GLY A 33 2.90 -5.78 -5.12
C GLY A 33 3.74 -7.01 -4.84
N ASP A 34 4.89 -7.10 -5.49
CA ASP A 34 5.87 -8.14 -5.21
C ASP A 34 6.89 -7.63 -4.20
N VAL A 35 7.21 -8.45 -3.20
CA VAL A 35 8.19 -8.16 -2.15
C VAL A 35 9.34 -9.16 -2.24
N ASP A 36 10.56 -8.64 -2.33
CA ASP A 36 11.82 -9.34 -2.26
C ASP A 36 12.34 -9.37 -0.82
N TRP A 37 11.98 -10.43 -0.10
CA TRP A 37 12.35 -10.60 1.31
C TRP A 37 13.86 -10.84 1.50
N GLU A 38 14.53 -11.36 0.47
CA GLU A 38 15.95 -11.72 0.50
C GLU A 38 16.86 -10.60 -0.03
N ARG A 39 16.27 -9.60 -0.70
CA ARG A 39 16.97 -8.45 -1.29
C ARG A 39 17.97 -8.86 -2.37
N ASN A 40 17.72 -9.96 -3.06
CA ASN A 40 18.56 -10.53 -4.10
C ASN A 40 17.94 -10.43 -5.51
N GLY A 41 16.71 -9.97 -5.62
CA GLY A 41 15.96 -9.87 -6.88
C GLY A 41 15.34 -11.19 -7.35
N GLU A 42 15.51 -12.30 -6.62
CA GLU A 42 15.11 -13.64 -7.06
C GLU A 42 13.85 -14.14 -6.34
N ASN A 43 13.68 -13.84 -5.04
CA ASN A 43 12.55 -14.35 -4.24
C ASN A 43 11.41 -13.32 -4.11
N LEU A 44 10.88 -12.90 -5.27
CA LEU A 44 9.73 -11.98 -5.36
C LEU A 44 8.43 -12.70 -5.03
N ARG A 45 7.73 -12.25 -3.98
CA ARG A 45 6.44 -12.81 -3.56
C ARG A 45 5.35 -11.76 -3.50
N PRO A 46 4.14 -12.04 -4.02
CA PRO A 46 3.03 -11.10 -3.93
C PRO A 46 2.63 -10.90 -2.47
N ALA A 47 2.47 -9.65 -2.06
CA ALA A 47 2.06 -9.29 -0.71
C ALA A 47 1.19 -8.03 -0.71
N VAL A 48 0.39 -7.90 0.35
CA VAL A 48 -0.21 -6.63 0.72
C VAL A 48 0.63 -6.04 1.86
N PHE A 49 1.01 -4.77 1.74
CA PHE A 49 1.85 -4.08 2.73
C PHE A 49 1.43 -2.62 2.86
N ILE A 50 1.89 -1.97 3.94
CA ILE A 50 1.55 -0.59 4.25
C ILE A 50 2.83 0.23 4.27
N LEU A 51 2.81 1.34 3.53
CA LEU A 51 3.78 2.43 3.66
C LEU A 51 3.08 3.67 4.21
N MET A 52 3.88 4.62 4.65
CA MET A 52 3.39 5.93 5.09
C MET A 52 4.16 7.00 4.35
N SER A 53 3.49 8.03 3.86
CA SER A 53 4.15 9.22 3.32
C SER A 53 3.97 10.41 4.23
N TYR A 54 4.97 11.27 4.21
CA TYR A 54 5.00 12.55 4.92
C TYR A 54 5.42 13.61 3.91
N ASN A 55 4.61 14.64 3.71
CA ASN A 55 4.84 15.71 2.74
C ASN A 55 5.12 15.16 1.33
N GLY A 56 4.35 14.14 0.91
CA GLY A 56 4.49 13.51 -0.40
C GLY A 56 5.65 12.51 -0.55
N LYS A 57 6.53 12.37 0.45
CA LYS A 57 7.62 11.39 0.42
C LYS A 57 7.23 10.13 1.18
N LYS A 58 7.20 8.98 0.49
CA LYS A 58 7.03 7.64 1.10
C LYS A 58 8.23 7.31 1.99
N SER A 59 7.95 6.86 3.21
CA SER A 59 8.91 6.30 4.15
C SER A 59 9.00 4.78 3.96
N TYR A 60 10.23 4.29 3.79
CA TYR A 60 10.53 2.85 3.66
C TYR A 60 11.21 2.25 4.89
N THR A 61 11.55 3.08 5.88
CA THR A 61 12.29 2.69 7.08
C THR A 61 11.46 2.79 8.35
N THR A 62 10.54 3.77 8.42
CA THR A 62 9.61 3.91 9.54
C THR A 62 8.37 3.05 9.29
N PRO A 63 8.01 2.15 10.23
CA PRO A 63 6.75 1.42 10.16
C PRO A 63 5.56 2.37 10.10
N ALA A 64 4.52 1.99 9.37
CA ALA A 64 3.26 2.69 9.41
C ALA A 64 2.55 2.41 10.75
N HIS A 65 2.41 3.43 11.58
CA HIS A 65 1.68 3.32 12.84
C HIS A 65 0.22 3.73 12.62
N LEU A 66 -0.71 2.84 12.94
CA LEU A 66 -2.14 3.07 12.79
C LEU A 66 -2.72 3.58 14.11
N THR A 67 -3.33 4.76 14.09
CA THR A 67 -3.97 5.30 15.29
C THR A 67 -5.30 4.59 15.57
N LEU A 68 -5.60 4.45 16.86
CA LEU A 68 -6.83 3.82 17.37
C LEU A 68 -7.80 4.83 18.01
N ASN A 69 -7.38 6.08 18.15
CA ASN A 69 -8.13 7.14 18.79
C ASN A 69 -8.74 8.06 17.73
N SER A 70 -10.05 7.95 17.55
CA SER A 70 -10.86 8.84 16.72
C SER A 70 -12.26 8.92 17.33
N GLU A 71 -12.94 10.07 17.19
CA GLU A 71 -14.37 10.19 17.52
C GLU A 71 -15.25 9.48 16.47
N GLY A 72 -14.68 9.16 15.30
CA GLY A 72 -15.31 8.39 14.22
C GLY A 72 -14.43 7.21 13.80
N ILE A 73 -14.35 6.95 12.50
CA ILE A 73 -13.53 5.85 11.96
C ILE A 73 -12.05 6.13 12.24
N THR A 74 -11.37 5.17 12.85
CA THR A 74 -9.94 5.19 13.18
C THR A 74 -9.05 4.99 11.95
N ASP A 75 -7.77 5.35 12.06
CA ASP A 75 -6.81 5.03 10.98
C ASP A 75 -6.67 3.53 10.77
N PHE A 76 -6.77 2.74 11.86
CA PHE A 76 -6.75 1.29 11.78
C PHE A 76 -7.90 0.74 10.94
N GLU A 77 -9.14 1.17 11.18
CA GLU A 77 -10.31 0.69 10.44
C GLU A 77 -10.22 1.02 8.95
N LYS A 78 -9.85 2.27 8.61
CA LYS A 78 -9.65 2.69 7.21
C LYS A 78 -8.60 1.83 6.50
N VAL A 79 -7.45 1.62 7.15
CA VAL A 79 -6.37 0.82 6.57
C VAL A 79 -6.75 -0.66 6.49
N TYR A 80 -7.43 -1.19 7.50
CA TYR A 80 -7.87 -2.58 7.53
C TYR A 80 -8.89 -2.89 6.41
N GLU A 81 -9.79 -1.96 6.13
CA GLU A 81 -10.72 -2.06 5.01
C GLU A 81 -9.97 -2.15 3.67
N ALA A 82 -9.01 -1.27 3.44
CA ALA A 82 -8.20 -1.29 2.21
C ALA A 82 -7.31 -2.56 2.09
N LEU A 83 -6.73 -3.02 3.20
CA LEU A 83 -6.00 -4.29 3.25
C LEU A 83 -6.90 -5.45 2.83
N THR A 84 -8.12 -5.48 3.37
CA THR A 84 -9.12 -6.51 3.09
C THR A 84 -9.54 -6.46 1.63
N TYR A 85 -9.80 -5.27 1.08
CA TYR A 85 -10.11 -5.08 -0.33
C TYR A 85 -9.03 -5.66 -1.24
N LEU A 86 -7.76 -5.24 -1.08
CA LEU A 86 -6.66 -5.71 -1.94
C LEU A 86 -6.43 -7.22 -1.78
N LYS A 87 -6.45 -7.73 -0.54
CA LYS A 87 -6.34 -9.17 -0.28
C LYS A 87 -7.42 -9.94 -1.06
N MET A 88 -8.69 -9.54 -0.93
CA MET A 88 -9.79 -10.26 -1.56
C MET A 88 -9.72 -10.15 -3.08
N LYS A 89 -9.44 -8.96 -3.63
CA LYS A 89 -9.28 -8.74 -5.08
C LYS A 89 -8.26 -9.72 -5.67
N TYR A 90 -7.06 -9.78 -5.10
CA TYR A 90 -5.99 -10.60 -5.67
C TYR A 90 -6.10 -12.09 -5.35
N LEU A 91 -6.77 -12.48 -4.26
CA LEU A 91 -7.17 -13.87 -4.04
C LEU A 91 -8.20 -14.33 -5.09
N MET A 92 -9.16 -13.48 -5.44
CA MET A 92 -10.15 -13.77 -6.47
C MET A 92 -9.50 -13.84 -7.85
N ASN A 93 -8.65 -12.87 -8.20
CA ASN A 93 -7.92 -12.91 -9.48
C ASN A 93 -7.12 -14.20 -9.64
N LYS A 94 -6.42 -14.64 -8.58
CA LYS A 94 -5.70 -15.92 -8.58
C LYS A 94 -6.62 -17.13 -8.73
N LYS A 95 -7.79 -17.12 -8.07
CA LYS A 95 -8.75 -18.24 -8.10
C LYS A 95 -9.40 -18.42 -9.46
N TYR A 96 -9.66 -17.32 -10.17
CA TYR A 96 -10.40 -17.31 -11.45
C TYR A 96 -9.50 -17.04 -12.66
N ASP A 97 -8.18 -17.07 -12.49
CA ASP A 97 -7.16 -16.80 -13.52
C ASP A 97 -7.46 -15.51 -14.32
N VAL A 98 -7.81 -14.45 -13.58
CA VAL A 98 -8.19 -13.17 -14.17
C VAL A 98 -6.93 -12.46 -14.66
N GLU A 99 -6.78 -12.36 -15.97
CA GLU A 99 -5.79 -11.49 -16.60
C GLU A 99 -6.27 -10.03 -16.51
N VAL A 100 -5.54 -9.21 -15.75
CA VAL A 100 -5.81 -7.77 -15.65
C VAL A 100 -5.07 -7.06 -16.76
N TYR A 101 -5.79 -6.69 -17.82
CA TYR A 101 -5.29 -5.80 -18.85
C TYR A 101 -5.42 -4.36 -18.36
N ASN A 102 -4.32 -3.74 -17.96
CA ASN A 102 -4.28 -2.31 -17.69
C ASN A 102 -4.26 -1.56 -19.03
N GLU A 103 -5.42 -1.34 -19.63
CA GLU A 103 -5.53 -0.37 -20.72
C GLU A 103 -5.30 1.03 -20.12
N ALA A 104 -4.24 1.69 -20.57
CA ALA A 104 -4.03 3.09 -20.28
C ALA A 104 -5.14 3.87 -20.99
N VAL A 105 -6.17 4.28 -20.24
CA VAL A 105 -7.18 5.21 -20.74
C VAL A 105 -6.51 6.58 -20.85
N THR A 106 -6.01 6.91 -22.04
CA THR A 106 -5.70 8.30 -22.39
C THR A 106 -7.02 9.01 -22.61
N VAL A 107 -7.38 9.88 -21.67
CA VAL A 107 -8.46 10.84 -21.86
C VAL A 107 -7.88 11.97 -22.72
N GLU A 108 -8.40 12.12 -23.95
CA GLU A 108 -8.13 13.28 -24.81
C GLU A 108 -8.80 14.56 -24.28
#